data_AF-A0A3D5X5Y5-F1
#
_entry.id   AF-A0A3D5X5Y5-F1
#
_cell.length_a   1.000
_cell.length_b   1.000
_cell.length_c   1.000
_cell.angle_alpha   90.00
_cell.angle_beta   90.00
_cell.angle_gamma   90.00
#
_symmetry.space_group_name_H-M   'P 1'
#
loop_
_entity.id
_entity.type
_entity.pdbx_description
1 polymer ?
#
loop_
_entity_poly.entity_id
_entity_poly.type
_entity_poly.pdbx_seq_one_letter_code
_entity_poly.pdbx_strand_id
1 'polypeptide(L)'
;MKKTPYVLKALSISKMPGFPTGLKKFEGFSNSINIISGPNSSGKSSTARVIQQLIWHEKSLGLKARGSVLLDQENWEIDIDSNFISTQRNGLKDEIRGIPAEGNKRYMLALHELVKTDEADLASEILRQSIGGYDLDKAKDSLNYSTTIRNKASTEFKEYEKSEEKYIKIRDGQRELKKEEKKLEQLFLDKKLAQEASKLRQFYEKVADYLRSKLNYEQLSTTMGEFPDSMENIIINFIYFITNYIFHGIW
;
A
#
# COMPACT_ATOMS: atom_id res chain seq x y z
N MET A 1 9.71 -36.02 -4.98
CA MET A 1 8.57 -35.42 -4.24
C MET A 1 7.42 -35.21 -5.20
N LYS A 2 6.21 -35.67 -4.84
CA LYS A 2 5.00 -35.39 -5.62
C LYS A 2 4.73 -33.89 -5.51
N LYS A 3 4.64 -33.18 -6.64
CA LYS A 3 4.30 -31.75 -6.64
C LYS A 3 2.82 -31.63 -6.33
N THR A 4 2.49 -31.13 -5.14
CA THR A 4 1.10 -30.91 -4.74
C THR A 4 0.64 -29.54 -5.21
N PRO A 5 -0.47 -29.44 -5.95
CA PRO A 5 -0.95 -28.16 -6.46
C PRO A 5 -1.48 -27.29 -5.30
N TYR A 6 -1.07 -26.02 -5.29
CA TYR A 6 -1.66 -24.98 -4.45
C TYR A 6 -2.79 -24.32 -5.24
N VAL A 7 -4.03 -24.50 -4.82
CA VAL A 7 -5.20 -23.98 -5.55
C VAL A 7 -5.95 -22.98 -4.69
N LEU A 8 -5.86 -21.70 -5.04
CA LEU A 8 -6.69 -20.65 -4.43
C LEU A 8 -8.16 -20.86 -4.86
N LYS A 9 -9.09 -20.87 -3.90
CA LYS A 9 -10.53 -21.05 -4.11
C LYS A 9 -11.34 -19.78 -3.91
N ALA A 10 -10.95 -19.00 -2.92
CA ALA A 10 -11.56 -17.71 -2.64
C ALA A 10 -10.55 -16.73 -2.05
N LEU A 11 -10.79 -15.45 -2.26
CA LEU A 11 -9.99 -14.35 -1.75
C LEU A 11 -10.91 -13.22 -1.28
N SER A 12 -10.81 -12.86 -0.01
CA SER A 12 -11.44 -11.67 0.56
C SER A 12 -10.35 -10.67 0.95
N ILE A 13 -10.47 -9.44 0.47
CA ILE A 13 -9.55 -8.35 0.82
C ILE A 13 -10.38 -7.30 1.54
N SER A 14 -10.24 -7.21 2.86
CA SER A 14 -10.99 -6.24 3.68
C SER A 14 -10.28 -4.89 3.78
N LYS A 15 -8.95 -4.86 3.57
CA LYS A 15 -8.15 -3.63 3.58
C LYS A 15 -6.86 -3.84 2.80
N MET A 16 -6.45 -2.87 1.99
CA MET A 16 -5.10 -2.84 1.41
C MET A 16 -4.70 -1.39 1.06
N PRO A 17 -3.40 -1.10 0.84
CA PRO A 17 -2.96 0.22 0.39
C PRO A 17 -3.72 0.69 -0.87
N GLY A 18 -4.23 1.92 -0.83
CA GLY A 18 -5.08 2.50 -1.88
C GLY A 18 -6.56 2.10 -1.83
N PHE A 19 -6.91 1.05 -1.06
CA PHE A 19 -8.29 0.57 -0.89
C PHE A 19 -8.57 0.31 0.61
N PRO A 20 -8.84 1.37 1.39
CA PRO A 20 -9.02 1.26 2.84
C PRO A 20 -10.23 0.41 3.24
N THR A 21 -11.23 0.30 2.35
CA THR A 21 -12.41 -0.57 2.50
C THR A 21 -12.27 -1.92 1.81
N GLY A 22 -11.10 -2.22 1.23
CA GLY A 22 -10.84 -3.47 0.55
C GLY A 22 -11.47 -3.59 -0.84
N LEU A 23 -11.67 -4.82 -1.28
CA LEU A 23 -12.30 -5.17 -2.56
C LEU A 23 -13.45 -6.17 -2.33
N LYS A 24 -14.34 -6.28 -3.34
CA LYS A 24 -15.32 -7.35 -3.37
C LYS A 24 -14.62 -8.71 -3.29
N LYS A 25 -15.24 -9.66 -2.60
CA LYS A 25 -14.75 -11.03 -2.49
C LYS A 25 -14.65 -11.66 -3.88
N PHE A 26 -13.53 -12.30 -4.15
CA PHE A 26 -13.32 -13.12 -5.33
C PHE A 26 -13.61 -14.58 -4.97
N GLU A 27 -14.48 -15.22 -5.74
CA GLU A 27 -14.86 -16.62 -5.58
C GLU A 27 -14.74 -17.33 -6.94
N GLY A 28 -14.65 -18.67 -6.91
CA GLY A 28 -14.68 -19.47 -8.14
C GLY A 28 -13.39 -19.41 -8.96
N PHE A 29 -12.24 -19.26 -8.29
CA PHE A 29 -10.95 -19.37 -8.97
C PHE A 29 -10.81 -20.73 -9.65
N SER A 30 -10.37 -20.70 -10.91
CA SER A 30 -10.01 -21.86 -11.73
C SER A 30 -8.74 -22.53 -11.19
N ASN A 31 -8.67 -23.85 -11.34
CA ASN A 31 -7.46 -24.63 -11.03
C ASN A 31 -6.29 -24.37 -12.00
N SER A 32 -6.55 -23.66 -13.11
CA SER A 32 -5.58 -23.39 -14.17
C SER A 32 -5.34 -21.88 -14.29
N ILE A 33 -5.85 -21.26 -15.35
CA ILE A 33 -5.61 -19.84 -15.64
C ILE A 33 -6.76 -19.00 -15.09
N ASN A 34 -6.40 -17.92 -14.41
CA ASN A 34 -7.33 -16.92 -13.89
C ASN A 34 -6.98 -15.55 -14.50
N ILE A 35 -7.93 -14.93 -15.19
CA ILE A 35 -7.75 -13.60 -15.81
C ILE A 35 -8.45 -12.55 -14.96
N ILE A 36 -7.69 -11.60 -14.42
CA ILE A 36 -8.23 -10.46 -13.66
C ILE A 36 -8.19 -9.22 -14.55
N SER A 37 -9.36 -8.75 -14.98
CA SER A 37 -9.51 -7.57 -15.84
C SER A 37 -10.31 -6.46 -15.15
N GLY A 38 -10.19 -5.23 -15.66
CA GLY A 38 -10.86 -4.06 -15.12
C GLY A 38 -10.16 -2.74 -15.49
N PRO A 39 -10.79 -1.58 -15.22
CA PRO A 39 -10.23 -0.27 -15.48
C PRO A 39 -8.87 -0.02 -14.82
N ASN A 40 -8.12 0.98 -15.27
CA ASN A 40 -6.94 1.43 -14.54
C ASN A 40 -7.30 1.80 -13.10
N SER A 41 -6.39 1.53 -12.17
CA SER A 41 -6.60 1.78 -10.74
C SER A 41 -7.77 1.00 -10.10
N SER A 42 -8.28 -0.06 -10.75
CA SER A 42 -9.30 -0.94 -10.17
C SER A 42 -8.77 -1.97 -9.17
N GLY A 43 -7.47 -1.93 -8.85
CA GLY A 43 -6.84 -2.82 -7.87
C GLY A 43 -6.22 -4.11 -8.45
N LYS A 44 -6.19 -4.33 -9.77
CA LYS A 44 -5.62 -5.57 -10.38
C LYS A 44 -4.21 -5.94 -9.88
N SER A 45 -3.27 -4.99 -9.98
CA SER A 45 -1.89 -5.19 -9.52
C SER A 45 -1.81 -5.40 -8.01
N SER A 46 -2.66 -4.71 -7.25
CA SER A 46 -2.76 -4.88 -5.80
C SER A 46 -3.30 -6.27 -5.44
N THR A 47 -4.33 -6.76 -6.13
CA THR A 47 -4.87 -8.12 -5.95
C THR A 47 -3.81 -9.18 -6.25
N ALA A 48 -3.06 -9.04 -7.35
CA ALA A 48 -1.96 -9.95 -7.66
C ALA A 48 -0.92 -9.99 -6.54
N ARG A 49 -0.55 -8.83 -6.00
CA ARG A 49 0.37 -8.71 -4.86
C ARG A 49 -0.17 -9.39 -3.60
N VAL A 50 -1.46 -9.22 -3.30
CA VAL A 50 -2.09 -9.89 -2.14
C VAL A 50 -2.09 -11.41 -2.30
N ILE A 51 -2.34 -11.92 -3.51
CA ILE A 51 -2.26 -13.37 -3.80
C ILE A 51 -0.84 -13.88 -3.53
N GLN A 52 0.20 -13.14 -3.94
CA GLN A 52 1.58 -13.50 -3.61
C GLN A 52 1.82 -13.51 -2.10
N GLN A 53 1.37 -12.48 -1.40
CA GLN A 53 1.53 -12.39 0.05
C GLN A 53 0.85 -13.54 0.79
N LEU A 54 -0.27 -14.05 0.27
CA LEU A 54 -0.92 -15.26 0.76
C LEU A 54 -0.09 -16.52 0.49
N ILE A 55 0.45 -16.68 -0.73
CA ILE A 55 1.27 -17.84 -1.10
C ILE A 55 2.54 -17.89 -0.24
N TRP A 56 3.28 -16.79 -0.14
CA TRP A 56 4.57 -16.74 0.58
C TRP A 56 4.46 -16.35 2.05
N HIS A 57 3.25 -16.15 2.56
CA HIS A 57 3.01 -15.73 3.94
C HIS A 57 3.84 -14.48 4.30
N GLU A 58 3.82 -13.48 3.43
CA GLU A 58 4.57 -12.23 3.63
C GLU A 58 3.76 -11.22 4.43
N LYS A 59 4.42 -10.64 5.44
CA LYS A 59 3.84 -9.58 6.28
C LYS A 59 3.79 -8.27 5.50
N SER A 60 2.69 -7.53 5.67
CA SER A 60 2.51 -6.25 4.99
C SER A 60 1.68 -5.30 5.84
N LEU A 61 2.29 -4.18 6.24
CA LEU A 61 1.59 -3.12 6.97
C LEU A 61 0.33 -2.67 6.22
N GLY A 62 -0.80 -2.62 6.93
CA GLY A 62 -2.06 -2.09 6.39
C GLY A 62 -2.82 -3.03 5.45
N LEU A 63 -2.44 -4.31 5.36
CA LEU A 63 -3.18 -5.34 4.64
C LEU A 63 -4.08 -6.13 5.59
N LYS A 64 -5.33 -6.37 5.18
CA LYS A 64 -6.22 -7.35 5.81
C LYS A 64 -6.86 -8.20 4.73
N ALA A 65 -6.51 -9.47 4.67
CA ALA A 65 -6.98 -10.40 3.64
C ALA A 65 -7.15 -11.82 4.19
N ARG A 66 -8.10 -12.55 3.62
CA ARG A 66 -8.36 -13.97 3.88
C ARG A 66 -8.36 -14.74 2.56
N GLY A 67 -7.57 -15.81 2.48
CA GLY A 67 -7.53 -16.72 1.35
C GLY A 67 -7.98 -18.12 1.74
N SER A 68 -8.84 -18.73 0.92
CA SER A 68 -9.22 -20.13 1.03
C SER A 68 -8.48 -20.93 -0.04
N VAL A 69 -7.76 -21.97 0.36
CA VAL A 69 -6.80 -22.70 -0.48
C VAL A 69 -7.03 -24.20 -0.33
N LEU A 70 -7.00 -24.92 -1.45
CA LEU A 70 -6.94 -26.37 -1.47
C LEU A 70 -5.49 -26.80 -1.70
N LEU A 71 -4.91 -27.52 -0.73
CA LEU A 71 -3.56 -28.04 -0.78
C LEU A 71 -3.55 -29.46 -0.22
N ASP A 72 -3.08 -30.41 -1.02
CA ASP A 72 -3.07 -31.86 -0.69
C ASP A 72 -4.44 -32.44 -0.36
N GLN A 73 -5.48 -31.97 -1.06
CA GLN A 73 -6.89 -32.29 -0.77
C GLN A 73 -7.41 -31.75 0.57
N GLU A 74 -6.59 -31.03 1.33
CA GLU A 74 -6.97 -30.38 2.58
C GLU A 74 -7.35 -28.93 2.33
N ASN A 75 -8.36 -28.45 3.06
CA ASN A 75 -8.80 -27.06 3.00
C ASN A 75 -7.99 -26.24 3.98
N TRP A 76 -7.39 -25.17 3.48
CA TRP A 76 -6.60 -24.22 4.23
C TRP A 76 -7.23 -22.85 4.19
N GLU A 77 -7.34 -22.23 5.36
CA GLU A 77 -7.68 -20.82 5.50
C GLU A 77 -6.42 -20.06 5.93
N ILE A 78 -6.08 -19.01 5.20
CA ILE A 78 -4.92 -18.16 5.44
C ILE A 78 -5.44 -16.75 5.72
N ASP A 79 -5.20 -16.26 6.93
CA ASP A 79 -5.57 -14.93 7.38
C ASP A 79 -4.33 -14.06 7.54
N ILE A 80 -4.32 -12.92 6.87
CA ILE A 80 -3.31 -11.87 7.03
C ILE A 80 -3.98 -10.66 7.65
N ASP A 81 -3.49 -10.25 8.82
CA ASP A 81 -3.83 -8.96 9.46
C ASP A 81 -2.55 -8.20 9.78
N SER A 82 -2.17 -7.34 8.85
CA SER A 82 -0.96 -6.53 8.85
C SER A 82 0.32 -7.35 9.05
N ASN A 83 0.78 -7.47 10.30
CA ASN A 83 2.01 -8.18 10.68
C ASN A 83 1.75 -9.58 11.23
N PHE A 84 0.49 -9.97 11.36
CA PHE A 84 0.07 -11.27 11.85
C PHE A 84 -0.46 -12.12 10.71
N ILE A 85 0.02 -13.36 10.66
CA ILE A 85 -0.45 -14.37 9.72
C ILE A 85 -0.85 -15.58 10.52
N SER A 86 -2.03 -16.09 10.24
CA SER A 86 -2.54 -17.33 10.84
C SER A 86 -3.07 -18.24 9.76
N THR A 87 -2.76 -19.51 9.90
CA THR A 87 -3.19 -20.57 8.98
C THR A 87 -4.01 -21.59 9.76
N GLN A 88 -5.03 -22.14 9.10
CA GLN A 88 -5.86 -23.21 9.63
C GLN A 88 -6.00 -24.30 8.59
N ARG A 89 -5.79 -25.56 8.99
CA ARG A 89 -6.09 -26.75 8.20
C ARG A 89 -7.40 -27.33 8.69
N ASN A 90 -8.42 -27.38 7.83
CA ASN A 90 -9.77 -27.86 8.17
C ASN A 90 -10.34 -27.24 9.46
N GLY A 91 -10.08 -25.95 9.69
CA GLY A 91 -10.54 -25.22 10.87
C GLY A 91 -9.68 -25.39 12.14
N LEU A 92 -8.60 -26.17 12.09
CA LEU A 92 -7.64 -26.31 13.19
C LEU A 92 -6.38 -25.51 12.89
N LYS A 93 -5.86 -24.80 13.90
CA LYS A 93 -4.61 -24.04 13.77
C LYS A 93 -3.47 -24.97 13.38
N ASP A 94 -2.84 -24.72 12.25
CA ASP A 94 -1.74 -25.51 11.70
C ASP A 94 -0.90 -24.64 10.76
N GLU A 95 0.29 -25.07 10.38
CA GLU A 95 1.22 -24.31 9.52
C GLU A 95 1.43 -24.99 8.17
N ILE A 96 1.31 -24.23 7.08
CA ILE A 96 1.59 -24.74 5.73
C ILE A 96 3.11 -24.91 5.57
N ARG A 97 3.55 -26.12 5.21
CA ARG A 97 4.96 -26.46 4.95
C ARG A 97 5.19 -26.77 3.47
N GLY A 98 6.42 -26.56 3.00
CA GLY A 98 6.82 -26.95 1.65
C GLY A 98 6.53 -25.94 0.54
N ILE A 99 6.19 -24.70 0.88
CA ILE A 99 6.12 -23.60 -0.10
C ILE A 99 7.56 -23.18 -0.46
N PRO A 100 7.94 -23.15 -1.75
CA PRO A 100 9.29 -22.75 -2.15
C PRO A 100 9.59 -21.29 -1.78
N ALA A 101 10.60 -21.07 -0.94
CA ALA A 101 11.03 -19.74 -0.51
C ALA A 101 11.64 -18.91 -1.65
N GLU A 102 12.34 -19.54 -2.59
CA GLU A 102 13.05 -18.86 -3.68
C GLU A 102 12.17 -18.44 -4.88
N GLY A 103 10.86 -18.63 -4.76
CA GLY A 103 9.90 -18.39 -5.83
C GLY A 103 9.43 -16.94 -5.95
N ASN A 104 9.36 -16.20 -4.84
CA ASN A 104 8.61 -14.94 -4.76
C ASN A 104 8.96 -13.94 -5.89
N LYS A 105 10.26 -13.76 -6.18
CA LYS A 105 10.73 -12.85 -7.23
C LYS A 105 10.58 -13.38 -8.66
N ARG A 106 10.50 -14.71 -8.86
CA ARG A 106 10.40 -15.35 -10.19
C ARG A 106 8.98 -15.36 -10.75
N TYR A 107 7.97 -15.25 -9.90
CA TYR A 107 6.56 -15.40 -10.30
C TYR A 107 5.80 -14.07 -10.47
N MET A 108 6.49 -12.94 -10.44
CA MET A 108 5.96 -11.61 -10.75
C MET A 108 6.57 -11.13 -12.07
N LEU A 109 6.33 -11.90 -13.13
CA LEU A 109 6.76 -11.49 -14.45
C LEU A 109 5.65 -10.66 -15.07
N ALA A 110 5.95 -9.41 -15.44
CA ALA A 110 5.14 -8.79 -16.47
C ALA A 110 5.17 -9.71 -17.70
N LEU A 111 4.06 -9.85 -18.45
CA LEU A 111 4.02 -10.75 -19.61
C LEU A 111 5.18 -10.47 -20.59
N HIS A 112 5.62 -9.22 -20.68
CA HIS A 112 6.77 -8.81 -21.51
C HIS A 112 8.15 -9.08 -20.87
N GLU A 113 8.23 -9.38 -19.57
CA GLU A 113 9.44 -9.82 -18.85
C GLU A 113 9.61 -11.34 -18.91
N LEU A 114 8.51 -12.10 -18.93
CA LEU A 114 8.51 -13.52 -19.28
C LEU A 114 9.27 -13.77 -20.59
N VAL A 115 9.14 -12.85 -21.55
CA VAL A 115 9.77 -12.91 -22.88
C VAL A 115 11.27 -12.55 -22.87
N LYS A 116 11.81 -11.95 -21.79
CA LYS A 116 13.18 -11.37 -21.79
C LYS A 116 14.27 -12.20 -21.10
N THR A 117 13.92 -13.15 -20.25
CA THR A 117 14.90 -14.07 -19.62
C THR A 117 15.08 -15.32 -20.50
N ASP A 118 16.18 -16.09 -20.32
CA ASP A 118 16.57 -17.31 -21.08
C ASP A 118 15.47 -18.40 -21.26
N GLU A 119 14.28 -18.18 -20.71
CA GLU A 119 13.05 -18.94 -20.93
C GLU A 119 12.14 -18.28 -22.00
N ALA A 120 12.73 -17.67 -23.04
CA ALA A 120 11.98 -17.09 -24.17
C ALA A 120 11.01 -18.10 -24.81
N ASP A 121 11.35 -19.39 -24.77
CA ASP A 121 10.52 -20.50 -25.23
C ASP A 121 9.24 -20.67 -24.41
N LEU A 122 9.29 -20.48 -23.09
CA LEU A 122 8.12 -20.63 -22.22
C LEU A 122 7.11 -19.51 -22.46
N ALA A 123 7.59 -18.27 -22.57
CA ALA A 123 6.74 -17.14 -22.86
C ALA A 123 6.12 -17.24 -24.27
N SER A 124 6.91 -17.70 -25.24
CA SER A 124 6.45 -17.95 -26.60
C SER A 124 5.42 -19.08 -26.65
N GLU A 125 5.59 -20.15 -25.86
CA GLU A 125 4.64 -21.24 -25.77
C GLU A 125 3.32 -20.80 -25.10
N ILE A 126 3.40 -20.02 -24.02
CA ILE A 126 2.20 -19.47 -23.35
C ILE A 126 1.43 -18.54 -24.31
N LEU A 127 2.12 -17.65 -25.03
CA LEU A 127 1.52 -16.82 -26.07
C LEU A 127 0.90 -17.67 -27.17
N ARG A 128 1.65 -18.63 -27.73
CA ARG A 128 1.19 -19.52 -28.80
C ARG A 128 -0.08 -20.25 -28.38
N GLN A 129 -0.10 -20.88 -27.20
CA GLN A 129 -1.28 -21.58 -26.69
C GLN A 129 -2.45 -20.62 -26.40
N SER A 130 -2.18 -19.39 -25.93
CA SER A 130 -3.21 -18.40 -25.63
C SER A 130 -3.88 -17.81 -26.89
N ILE A 131 -3.20 -17.83 -28.05
CA ILE A 131 -3.74 -17.34 -29.33
C ILE A 131 -4.21 -18.51 -30.22
N GLY A 132 -4.34 -19.73 -29.66
CA GLY A 132 -4.89 -20.89 -30.37
C GLY A 132 -3.88 -21.74 -31.15
N GLY A 133 -2.59 -21.67 -30.81
CA GLY A 133 -1.54 -22.54 -31.35
C GLY A 133 -0.72 -21.96 -32.50
N TYR A 134 -1.03 -20.74 -32.96
CA TYR A 134 -0.37 -20.14 -34.11
C TYR A 134 0.89 -19.36 -33.73
N ASP A 135 1.97 -19.58 -34.50
CA ASP A 135 3.25 -18.89 -34.38
C ASP A 135 3.34 -17.83 -35.50
N LEU A 136 2.93 -16.60 -35.19
CA LEU A 136 2.83 -15.50 -36.15
C LEU A 136 4.20 -15.07 -36.68
N ASP A 137 5.25 -15.22 -35.88
CA ASP A 137 6.62 -14.88 -36.27
C ASP A 137 7.16 -15.91 -37.26
N LYS A 138 6.97 -17.22 -37.01
CA LYS A 138 7.28 -18.24 -38.02
C LYS A 138 6.43 -18.10 -39.27
N ALA A 139 5.16 -17.72 -39.13
CA ALA A 139 4.31 -17.44 -40.29
C ALA A 139 4.92 -16.32 -41.14
N LYS A 140 5.36 -15.21 -40.52
CA LYS A 140 6.04 -14.10 -41.20
C LYS A 140 7.27 -14.55 -41.98
N ASP A 141 8.12 -15.37 -41.35
CA ASP A 141 9.37 -15.87 -41.95
C ASP A 141 9.09 -16.88 -43.07
N SER A 142 8.16 -17.81 -42.88
CA SER A 142 7.78 -18.80 -43.89
C SER A 142 7.11 -18.18 -45.14
N LEU A 143 6.43 -17.05 -44.96
CA LEU A 143 5.73 -16.35 -46.04
C LEU A 143 6.62 -15.35 -46.78
N ASN A 144 7.92 -15.27 -46.46
CA ASN A 144 8.90 -14.36 -47.10
C ASN A 144 8.44 -12.89 -47.14
N TYR A 145 7.71 -12.43 -46.11
CA TYR A 145 7.31 -11.03 -46.03
C TYR A 145 8.52 -10.15 -45.72
N SER A 146 8.92 -9.33 -46.70
CA SER A 146 9.97 -8.32 -46.52
C SER A 146 9.46 -7.17 -45.65
N THR A 147 10.10 -6.94 -44.49
CA THR A 147 9.89 -5.73 -43.67
C THR A 147 10.43 -4.46 -44.33
N THR A 148 11.20 -4.61 -45.41
CA THR A 148 11.78 -3.49 -46.15
C THR A 148 10.71 -2.86 -47.04
N ILE A 149 10.23 -1.69 -46.63
CA ILE A 149 9.28 -0.89 -47.39
C ILE A 149 9.99 -0.33 -48.62
N ARG A 150 9.69 -0.92 -49.80
CA ARG A 150 10.33 -0.57 -51.08
C ARG A 150 10.01 0.85 -51.54
N ASN A 151 8.87 1.43 -51.16
CA ASN A 151 8.46 2.76 -51.60
C ASN A 151 8.02 3.65 -50.44
N LYS A 152 9.00 4.34 -49.83
CA LYS A 152 8.77 5.36 -48.80
C LYS A 152 8.15 6.67 -49.35
N ALA A 153 8.09 6.85 -50.67
CA ALA A 153 7.46 8.02 -51.27
C ALA A 153 5.94 7.88 -51.42
N SER A 154 5.40 6.67 -51.22
CA SER A 154 3.97 6.37 -51.27
C SER A 154 3.18 7.20 -50.25
N THR A 155 1.93 7.51 -50.60
CA THR A 155 1.04 8.31 -49.75
C THR A 155 0.73 7.56 -48.45
N GLU A 156 0.54 6.25 -48.53
CA GLU A 156 0.27 5.34 -47.44
C GLU A 156 1.41 5.33 -46.42
N PHE A 157 2.67 5.32 -46.88
CA PHE A 157 3.82 5.38 -45.98
C PHE A 157 3.91 6.73 -45.25
N LYS A 158 3.63 7.83 -45.94
CA LYS A 158 3.61 9.18 -45.34
C LYS A 158 2.48 9.35 -44.32
N GLU A 159 1.32 8.74 -44.57
CA GLU A 159 0.20 8.72 -43.62
C GLU A 159 0.51 7.87 -42.39
N TYR A 160 1.15 6.72 -42.58
CA TYR A 160 1.66 5.89 -41.50
C TYR A 160 2.66 6.68 -40.63
N GLU A 161 3.68 7.31 -41.24
CA GLU A 161 4.71 8.07 -40.53
C GLU A 161 4.11 9.22 -39.71
N LYS A 162 3.17 9.99 -40.29
CA LYS A 162 2.44 11.04 -39.55
C LYS A 162 1.63 10.47 -38.38
N SER A 163 0.98 9.32 -38.57
CA SER A 163 0.18 8.67 -37.54
C SER A 163 1.07 8.12 -36.41
N GLU A 164 2.22 7.56 -36.77
CA GLU A 164 3.24 7.07 -35.84
C GLU A 164 3.83 8.21 -35.01
N GLU A 165 4.22 9.32 -35.64
CA GLU A 165 4.69 10.52 -34.93
C GLU A 165 3.63 11.06 -33.96
N LYS A 166 2.37 11.11 -34.40
CA LYS A 166 1.26 11.57 -33.55
C LYS A 166 1.04 10.62 -32.38
N TYR A 167 1.09 9.31 -32.62
CA TYR A 167 1.01 8.30 -31.56
C TYR A 167 2.14 8.46 -30.54
N ILE A 168 3.38 8.61 -30.99
CA ILE A 168 4.55 8.80 -30.12
C ILE A 168 4.38 10.05 -29.26
N LYS A 169 4.01 11.19 -29.87
CA LYS A 169 3.76 12.45 -29.14
C LYS A 169 2.68 12.30 -28.07
N ILE A 170 1.55 11.67 -28.40
CA ILE A 170 0.45 11.45 -27.45
C ILE A 170 0.89 10.50 -26.33
N ARG A 171 1.55 9.39 -26.67
CA ARG A 171 2.04 8.39 -25.71
C ARG A 171 3.02 9.01 -24.72
N ASP A 172 3.97 9.80 -25.21
CA ASP A 172 4.98 10.42 -24.39
C ASP A 172 4.36 11.53 -23.51
N GLY A 173 3.42 12.31 -24.05
CA GLY A 173 2.63 13.26 -23.27
C GLY A 173 1.81 12.60 -22.15
N GLN A 174 1.15 11.48 -22.42
CA GLN A 174 0.44 10.71 -21.40
C GLN A 174 1.39 10.16 -20.32
N ARG A 175 2.61 9.78 -20.72
CA ARG A 175 3.63 9.30 -19.78
C ARG A 175 4.09 10.41 -18.83
N GLU A 176 4.30 11.62 -19.33
CA GLU A 176 4.65 12.78 -18.50
C GLU A 176 3.50 13.19 -17.58
N LEU A 177 2.28 13.29 -18.08
CA LEU A 177 1.09 13.58 -17.25
C LEU A 177 0.95 12.58 -16.10
N LYS A 178 1.20 11.29 -16.34
CA LYS A 178 1.16 10.25 -15.31
C LYS A 178 2.28 10.41 -14.26
N LYS A 179 3.44 10.95 -14.63
CA LYS A 179 4.50 11.28 -13.67
C LYS A 179 4.10 12.48 -12.82
N GLU A 180 3.51 13.50 -13.42
CA GLU A 180 3.01 14.69 -12.72
C GLU A 180 1.90 14.34 -11.73
N GLU A 181 0.94 13.51 -12.14
CA GLU A 181 -0.13 12.98 -11.28
C GLU A 181 0.44 12.29 -10.02
N LYS A 182 1.40 11.36 -10.20
CA LYS A 182 2.07 10.69 -9.08
C LYS A 182 2.83 11.67 -8.17
N LYS A 183 3.48 12.66 -8.76
CA LYS A 183 4.21 13.70 -8.00
C LYS A 183 3.22 14.53 -7.17
N LEU A 184 2.06 14.85 -7.73
CA LEU A 184 1.01 15.60 -7.04
C LEU A 184 0.45 14.80 -5.86
N GLU A 185 0.16 13.50 -6.04
CA GLU A 185 -0.26 12.61 -4.95
C GLU A 185 0.75 12.59 -3.80
N GLN A 186 2.04 12.47 -4.12
CA GLN A 186 3.10 12.49 -3.11
C GLN A 186 3.15 13.83 -2.35
N LEU A 187 3.05 14.95 -3.07
CA LEU A 187 3.05 16.29 -2.43
C LEU A 187 1.86 16.49 -1.48
N PHE A 188 0.68 15.95 -1.82
CA PHE A 188 -0.47 15.99 -0.92
C PHE A 188 -0.24 15.18 0.35
N LEU A 189 0.37 14.00 0.22
CA LEU A 189 0.73 13.17 1.37
C LEU A 189 1.75 13.88 2.27
N ASP A 190 2.82 14.43 1.69
CA ASP A 190 3.87 15.13 2.41
C ASP A 190 3.31 16.36 3.15
N LYS A 191 2.42 17.12 2.49
CA LYS A 191 1.71 18.24 3.10
C LYS A 191 0.89 17.80 4.32
N LYS A 192 0.15 16.69 4.20
CA LYS A 192 -0.66 16.18 5.31
C LYS A 192 0.22 15.76 6.49
N LEU A 193 1.31 15.02 6.23
CA LEU A 193 2.26 14.60 7.26
C LEU A 193 2.91 15.80 7.96
N ALA A 194 3.32 16.83 7.21
CA ALA A 194 3.87 18.05 7.77
C ALA A 194 2.86 18.79 8.68
N GLN A 195 1.58 18.83 8.28
CA GLN A 195 0.52 19.42 9.10
C GLN A 195 0.27 18.64 10.39
N GLU A 196 0.25 17.31 10.33
CA GLU A 196 0.11 16.47 11.52
C GLU A 196 1.30 16.60 12.47
N ALA A 197 2.54 16.60 11.94
CA ALA A 197 3.74 16.81 12.72
C ALA A 197 3.75 18.19 13.41
N SER A 198 3.30 19.24 12.72
CA SER A 198 3.17 20.59 13.30
C SER A 198 2.16 20.63 14.45
N LYS A 199 0.99 20.00 14.28
CA LYS A 199 -0.01 19.88 15.37
C LYS A 199 0.55 19.13 16.57
N LEU A 200 1.26 18.03 16.33
CA LEU A 200 1.85 17.20 17.37
C LEU A 200 2.92 17.96 18.15
N ARG A 201 3.76 18.74 17.45
CA ARG A 201 4.72 19.64 18.08
C ARG A 201 4.04 20.65 19.01
N GLN A 202 3.01 21.34 18.53
CA GLN A 202 2.26 22.31 19.35
C GLN A 202 1.63 21.65 20.59
N PHE A 203 1.14 20.42 20.45
CA PHE A 203 0.62 19.65 21.58
C PHE A 203 1.72 19.37 22.62
N TYR A 204 2.88 18.87 22.19
CA TYR A 204 3.98 18.59 23.11
C TYR A 204 4.57 19.84 23.76
N GLU A 205 4.61 20.98 23.07
CA GLU A 205 4.99 22.26 23.65
C GLU A 205 4.05 22.62 24.82
N LYS A 206 2.73 22.49 24.63
CA LYS A 206 1.75 22.71 25.72
C LYS A 206 1.92 21.74 26.89
N VAL A 207 2.20 20.46 26.62
CA VAL A 207 2.45 19.46 27.67
C VAL A 207 3.70 19.81 28.45
N ALA A 208 4.77 20.22 27.78
CA ALA A 208 6.01 20.64 28.42
C ALA A 208 5.80 21.88 29.31
N ASP A 209 5.04 22.86 28.82
CA ASP A 209 4.71 24.06 29.60
C ASP A 209 3.85 23.72 30.82
N TYR A 210 2.84 22.86 30.67
CA TYR A 210 2.04 22.38 31.80
C TYR A 210 2.90 21.68 32.87
N LEU A 211 3.81 20.80 32.46
CA LEU A 211 4.70 20.09 33.39
C LEU A 211 5.62 21.06 34.13
N ARG A 212 6.16 22.09 33.45
CA ARG A 212 6.95 23.16 34.09
C ARG A 212 6.12 23.94 35.10
N SER A 213 4.92 24.37 34.72
CA SER A 213 4.02 25.10 35.62
C SER A 213 3.62 24.26 36.83
N LYS A 214 3.39 22.96 36.64
CA LYS A 214 3.08 22.04 37.74
C LYS A 214 4.26 21.90 38.71
N LEU A 215 5.47 21.71 38.20
CA LEU A 215 6.68 21.63 39.03
C LEU A 215 6.87 22.92 39.85
N ASN A 216 6.72 24.07 39.20
CA ASN A 216 6.82 25.36 39.87
C ASN A 216 5.76 25.53 40.97
N TYR A 217 4.52 25.10 40.71
CA TYR A 217 3.45 25.11 41.71
C TYR A 217 3.78 24.20 42.90
N GLU A 218 4.25 22.98 42.67
CA GLU A 218 4.63 22.05 43.73
C GLU A 218 5.79 22.59 44.57
N GLN A 219 6.80 23.22 43.93
CA GLN A 219 7.90 23.88 44.62
C GLN A 219 7.41 25.06 45.47
N LEU A 220 6.64 25.98 44.89
CA LEU A 220 6.07 27.12 45.61
C LEU A 220 5.13 26.68 46.74
N SER A 221 4.35 25.62 46.54
CA SER A 221 3.47 25.05 47.57
C SER A 221 4.27 24.42 48.70
N THR A 222 5.40 23.77 48.40
CA THR A 222 6.30 23.21 49.41
C THR A 222 6.95 24.34 50.21
N THR A 223 7.48 25.37 49.53
CA THR A 223 8.03 26.56 50.19
C THR A 223 6.96 27.30 51.01
N MET A 224 5.70 27.37 50.55
CA MET A 224 4.59 27.91 51.34
C MET A 224 4.34 27.12 52.63
N GLY A 225 4.43 25.78 52.59
CA GLY A 225 4.28 24.92 53.76
C GLY A 225 5.45 24.96 54.75
N GLU A 226 6.60 25.52 54.36
CA GLU A 226 7.77 25.72 55.24
C GLU A 226 7.71 27.04 56.03
N PHE A 227 6.77 27.95 55.70
CA PHE A 227 6.57 29.14 56.49
C PHE A 227 5.86 28.82 57.81
N PRO A 228 6.26 29.42 58.95
CA PRO A 228 5.61 29.16 60.24
C PRO A 228 4.15 29.65 60.25
N ASP A 229 3.26 28.93 60.94
CA ASP A 229 1.83 29.28 61.13
C ASP A 229 1.61 30.72 61.64
N SER A 230 2.61 31.31 62.30
CA SER A 230 2.58 32.73 62.72
C SER A 230 2.51 33.73 61.55
N MET A 231 2.91 33.35 60.33
CA MET A 231 2.78 34.19 59.14
C MET A 231 1.34 34.23 58.58
N GLU A 232 0.54 33.19 58.80
CA GLU A 232 -0.87 33.17 58.36
C GLU A 232 -1.68 34.24 59.12
N ASN A 233 -1.37 34.42 60.42
CA ASN A 233 -1.93 35.48 61.27
C ASN A 233 -1.50 36.90 60.87
N ILE A 234 -0.30 37.07 60.27
CA ILE A 234 0.17 38.37 59.78
C ILE A 234 -0.54 38.74 58.48
N ILE A 235 -0.75 37.78 57.56
CA ILE A 235 -1.48 38.00 56.31
C ILE A 235 -2.94 38.32 56.58
N ILE A 236 -3.60 37.59 57.50
CA ILE A 236 -4.99 37.86 57.89
C ILE A 236 -5.11 39.25 58.53
N ASN A 237 -4.21 39.64 59.45
CA ASN A 237 -4.20 40.98 60.03
C ASN A 237 -3.92 42.08 58.99
N PHE A 238 -3.02 41.84 58.03
CA PHE A 238 -2.67 42.81 57.00
C PHE A 238 -3.82 43.01 55.99
N ILE A 239 -4.54 41.94 55.63
CA ILE A 239 -5.77 42.02 54.83
C ILE A 239 -6.87 42.72 55.62
N TYR A 240 -7.04 42.43 56.92
CA TYR A 240 -8.02 43.12 57.77
C TYR A 240 -7.70 44.61 57.94
N PHE A 241 -6.42 44.96 58.00
CA PHE A 241 -5.92 46.34 58.07
C PHE A 241 -6.17 47.09 56.75
N ILE A 242 -5.83 46.49 55.60
CA ILE A 242 -6.11 47.08 54.29
C ILE A 242 -7.61 47.23 54.04
N THR A 243 -8.41 46.23 54.39
CA THR A 243 -9.87 46.27 54.15
C THR A 243 -10.57 47.27 55.07
N ASN A 244 -10.09 47.50 56.30
CA ASN A 244 -10.65 48.53 57.18
C ASN A 244 -10.09 49.94 56.94
N TYR A 245 -8.82 50.10 56.55
CA TYR A 245 -8.23 51.44 56.38
C TYR A 245 -8.31 52.01 54.96
N ILE A 246 -8.40 51.17 53.91
CA ILE A 246 -8.48 51.66 52.53
C ILE A 246 -9.94 51.83 52.07
N PHE A 247 -10.89 51.04 52.59
CA PHE A 247 -12.32 51.19 52.24
C PHE A 247 -13.11 52.14 53.15
N HIS A 248 -12.56 52.63 54.27
CA HIS A 248 -13.18 53.70 55.08
C HIS A 248 -12.54 55.08 54.87
N GLY A 249 -11.65 55.23 53.87
CA GLY A 249 -11.02 56.49 53.48
C GLY A 249 -11.61 57.17 52.24
N ILE A 250 -12.73 56.66 51.71
CA ILE A 250 -13.48 57.31 50.63
C ILE A 250 -14.91 57.52 51.14
N TRP A 251 -15.09 58.55 51.96
CA TRP A 251 -16.24 59.48 52.05
C TRP A 251 -15.83 60.67 52.90
#